data_AF-A0A0C1QJ05-F1
#
_entry.id   AF-A0A0C1QJ05-F1
#
_cell.length_a   1.000
_cell.length_b   1.000
_cell.length_c   1.000
_cell.angle_alpha   90.00
_cell.angle_beta   90.00
_cell.angle_gamma   90.00
#
_symmetry.space_group_name_H-M   'P 1'
#
loop_
_entity.id
_entity.type
_entity.pdbx_description
1 polymer ?
#
loop_
_entity_poly.entity_id
_entity_poly.type
_entity_poly.pdbx_seq_one_letter_code
_entity_poly.pdbx_strand_id
1 'polypeptide(L)'
;MKKLAIYGRAGIGKSTLCQYISVRWSGGNLWNDKYKGVIWLPLRKIASELKNWQEDISLAEVIREHCMGGRERYKPSVEAIDNFIGNFSDILFILDGYDEIAPIVDNLENREGEKIRRILKEILTD
;
A
#
# COMPACT_ATOMS: atom_id res chain seq x y z
N MET A 1 -12.88 -6.25 -8.66
CA MET A 1 -12.37 -6.13 -7.27
C MET A 1 -13.42 -5.55 -6.32
N LYS A 2 -13.49 -6.01 -5.05
CA LYS A 2 -14.36 -5.42 -4.01
C LYS A 2 -13.58 -4.38 -3.20
N LYS A 3 -14.20 -3.24 -2.90
CA LYS A 3 -13.61 -2.14 -2.13
C LYS A 3 -14.39 -1.95 -0.84
N LEU A 4 -13.69 -1.73 0.26
CA LEU A 4 -14.27 -1.43 1.58
C LEU A 4 -13.58 -0.19 2.13
N ALA A 5 -14.37 0.79 2.57
CA ALA A 5 -13.86 1.98 3.25
C ALA A 5 -14.18 1.89 4.75
N ILE A 6 -13.17 2.13 5.58
CA ILE A 6 -13.30 2.18 7.04
C ILE A 6 -13.23 3.64 7.48
N TYR A 7 -14.33 4.14 8.03
CA TYR A 7 -14.43 5.51 8.54
C TYR A 7 -14.36 5.55 10.06
N GLY A 8 -13.90 6.68 10.59
CA GLY A 8 -13.86 6.92 12.03
C GLY A 8 -13.04 8.15 12.38
N ARG A 9 -13.27 8.71 13.58
CA ARG A 9 -12.56 9.91 14.05
C ARG A 9 -11.05 9.66 14.20
N ALA A 10 -10.26 10.72 14.25
CA ALA A 10 -8.85 10.62 14.62
C ALA A 10 -8.71 9.97 16.01
N GLY A 11 -7.69 9.12 16.20
CA GLY A 11 -7.43 8.43 17.47
C GLY A 11 -8.32 7.21 17.77
N ILE A 12 -9.31 6.86 16.94
CA ILE A 12 -10.21 5.71 17.19
C ILE A 12 -9.54 4.33 16.97
N GLY A 13 -8.31 4.31 16.45
CA GLY A 13 -7.55 3.08 16.20
C GLY A 13 -7.65 2.51 14.78
N LYS A 14 -7.98 3.33 13.76
CA LYS A 14 -8.02 2.87 12.35
C LYS A 14 -6.70 2.26 11.87
N SER A 15 -5.59 2.99 12.01
CA SER A 15 -4.27 2.49 11.62
C SER A 15 -3.82 1.31 12.48
N THR A 16 -4.20 1.28 13.76
CA THR A 16 -3.98 0.11 14.63
C THR A 16 -4.72 -1.13 14.10
N LEU A 17 -5.96 -0.98 13.63
CA LEU A 17 -6.72 -2.06 12.99
C LEU A 17 -6.04 -2.52 11.69
N CYS A 18 -5.58 -1.60 10.84
CA CYS A 18 -4.85 -1.92 9.61
C CYS A 18 -3.60 -2.77 9.90
N GLN A 19 -2.78 -2.33 10.85
CA GLN A 19 -1.58 -3.07 11.27
C GLN A 19 -1.93 -4.42 11.91
N TYR A 20 -2.96 -4.45 12.75
CA TYR A 20 -3.43 -5.68 13.39
C TYR A 20 -3.84 -6.74 12.36
N ILE A 21 -4.58 -6.35 11.30
CA ILE A 21 -4.96 -7.26 10.21
C ILE A 21 -3.71 -7.87 9.56
N SER A 22 -2.72 -7.05 9.21
CA SER A 22 -1.48 -7.53 8.59
C SER A 22 -0.71 -8.50 9.48
N VAL A 23 -0.55 -8.18 10.77
CA VAL A 23 0.12 -9.05 11.73
C VAL A 23 -0.64 -10.37 11.92
N ARG A 24 -1.96 -10.31 12.08
CA ARG A 24 -2.79 -11.51 12.28
C ARG A 24 -2.78 -12.43 11.07
N TRP A 25 -2.88 -11.87 9.86
CA TRP A 25 -2.78 -12.64 8.62
C TRP A 25 -1.39 -13.28 8.51
N SER A 26 -0.30 -12.54 8.78
CA SER A 26 1.06 -13.10 8.73
C SER A 26 1.28 -14.27 9.68
N GLY A 27 0.57 -14.30 10.81
CA GLY A 27 0.60 -15.39 11.78
C GLY A 27 -0.35 -16.55 11.50
N GLY A 28 -1.04 -16.58 10.35
CA GLY A 28 -1.97 -17.66 10.02
C GLY A 28 -3.35 -17.57 10.70
N ASN A 29 -3.68 -16.42 11.29
CA ASN A 29 -4.85 -16.27 12.17
C ASN A 29 -6.00 -15.47 11.54
N LEU A 30 -5.94 -15.16 10.24
CA LEU A 30 -6.94 -14.32 9.59
C LEU A 30 -6.92 -14.51 8.07
N TRP A 31 -7.98 -15.09 7.49
CA TRP A 31 -8.23 -15.16 6.03
C TRP A 31 -7.08 -15.71 5.16
N ASN A 32 -6.22 -16.54 5.72
CA ASN A 32 -5.11 -17.17 5.00
C ASN A 32 -5.58 -18.13 3.89
N ASP A 33 -6.83 -18.58 3.95
CA ASP A 33 -7.49 -19.37 2.91
C ASP A 33 -8.09 -18.51 1.78
N LYS A 34 -8.17 -17.19 1.96
CA LYS A 34 -8.76 -16.25 1.00
C LYS A 34 -7.73 -15.44 0.24
N TYR A 35 -6.67 -15.01 0.92
CA TYR A 35 -5.66 -14.13 0.36
C TYR A 35 -4.28 -14.78 0.44
N LYS A 36 -3.54 -14.74 -0.67
CA LYS A 36 -2.14 -15.16 -0.75
C LYS A 36 -1.19 -14.11 -0.18
N GLY A 37 -1.62 -12.85 -0.12
CA GLY A 37 -0.86 -11.74 0.45
C GLY A 37 -1.75 -10.68 1.08
N VAL A 38 -1.25 -10.06 2.14
CA VAL A 38 -1.79 -8.80 2.69
C VAL A 38 -0.71 -7.74 2.61
N ILE A 39 -0.98 -6.65 1.91
CA ILE A 39 -0.04 -5.55 1.70
C ILE A 39 -0.59 -4.30 2.38
N TRP A 40 0.05 -3.88 3.48
CA TRP A 40 -0.27 -2.64 4.18
C TRP A 40 0.57 -1.49 3.65
N LEU A 41 -0.11 -0.50 3.08
CA LEU A 41 0.47 0.71 2.51
C LEU A 41 0.18 1.89 3.43
N PRO A 42 1.16 2.38 4.21
CA PRO A 42 1.01 3.60 5.01
C PRO A 42 1.11 4.83 4.10
N LEU A 43 -0.03 5.25 3.54
CA LEU A 43 -0.09 6.24 2.45
C LEU A 43 0.56 7.57 2.81
N ARG A 44 0.38 8.05 4.04
CA ARG A 44 1.04 9.28 4.51
C ARG A 44 2.56 9.19 4.49
N LYS A 45 3.12 8.05 4.93
CA LYS A 45 4.57 7.84 4.92
C LYS A 45 5.10 7.80 3.49
N ILE A 46 4.44 7.01 2.64
CA ILE A 46 4.77 6.90 1.22
C ILE A 46 4.74 8.29 0.57
N ALA A 47 3.65 9.04 0.73
CA ALA A 47 3.51 10.39 0.19
C ALA A 47 4.61 11.35 0.65
N SER A 48 5.03 11.28 1.91
CA SER A 48 6.10 12.12 2.45
C SER A 48 7.48 11.77 1.88
N GLU A 49 7.72 10.50 1.56
CA GLU A 49 9.01 10.02 1.06
C GLU A 49 9.11 10.20 -0.46
N LEU A 50 8.00 10.05 -1.19
CA LEU A 50 7.93 10.23 -2.66
C LEU A 50 8.34 11.62 -3.13
N LYS A 51 8.28 12.64 -2.27
CA LYS A 51 8.78 13.99 -2.56
C LYS A 51 10.24 14.01 -2.97
N ASN A 52 11.01 13.06 -2.44
CA ASN A 52 12.46 12.97 -2.67
C ASN A 52 12.82 12.10 -3.88
N TRP A 53 11.84 11.46 -4.52
CA TRP A 53 12.08 10.57 -5.65
C TRP A 53 12.09 11.40 -6.93
N GLN A 54 13.18 11.31 -7.70
CA GLN A 54 13.29 12.05 -8.97
C GLN A 54 12.52 11.36 -10.10
N GLU A 55 12.45 10.04 -10.08
CA GLU A 55 11.86 9.23 -11.15
C GLU A 55 10.44 8.74 -10.78
N ASP A 56 9.73 8.25 -11.79
CA ASP A 56 8.48 7.52 -11.58
C ASP A 56 8.80 6.17 -10.91
N ILE A 57 7.98 5.79 -9.93
CA ILE A 57 8.16 4.57 -9.14
C ILE A 57 7.00 3.62 -9.41
N SER A 58 7.29 2.33 -9.58
CA SER A 58 6.29 1.26 -9.71
C SER A 58 5.68 0.88 -8.36
N LEU A 59 4.48 0.28 -8.35
CA LEU A 59 3.90 -0.28 -7.14
C LEU A 59 4.81 -1.34 -6.48
N ALA A 60 5.47 -2.17 -7.29
CA ALA A 60 6.40 -3.18 -6.78
C ALA A 60 7.59 -2.55 -6.02
N GLU A 61 8.15 -1.45 -6.51
CA GLU A 61 9.19 -0.68 -5.80
C GLU A 61 8.65 -0.04 -4.52
N VAL A 62 7.44 0.53 -4.55
CA VAL A 62 6.78 1.08 -3.34
C VAL A 62 6.65 -0.01 -2.27
N ILE A 63 6.17 -1.19 -2.64
CA ILE A 63 6.02 -2.33 -1.72
C ILE A 63 7.38 -2.75 -1.16
N ARG A 64 8.40 -2.84 -2.02
CA ARG A 64 9.75 -3.22 -1.61
C ARG A 64 10.37 -2.25 -0.61
N GLU A 65 10.16 -0.96 -0.79
CA GLU A 65 10.77 0.06 0.07
C GLU A 65 9.98 0.32 1.35
N HIS A 66 8.65 0.26 1.31
CA HIS A 66 7.82 0.66 2.45
C HIS A 66 7.17 -0.51 3.20
N CYS A 67 7.02 -1.69 2.59
CA CYS A 67 6.36 -2.85 3.21
C CYS A 67 7.33 -3.97 3.59
N MET A 68 8.58 -3.94 3.13
CA MET A 68 9.56 -4.99 3.41
C MET A 68 10.71 -4.48 4.29
N GLY A 69 10.81 -5.05 5.48
CA GLY A 69 11.94 -4.84 6.39
C GLY A 69 13.11 -5.78 6.10
N GLY A 70 14.23 -5.55 6.77
CA GLY A 70 15.42 -6.39 6.68
C GLY A 70 16.55 -5.78 5.86
N ARG A 71 17.63 -6.56 5.69
CA ARG A 71 18.79 -6.11 4.91
C ARG A 71 18.48 -6.18 3.42
N GLU A 72 19.03 -5.25 2.66
CA GLU A 72 18.81 -5.10 1.22
C GLU A 72 18.96 -6.41 0.43
N ARG A 73 20.01 -7.19 0.72
CA ARG A 73 20.27 -8.50 0.09
C ARG A 73 19.20 -9.57 0.31
N TYR A 74 18.29 -9.36 1.26
CA TYR A 74 17.23 -10.30 1.61
C TYR A 74 15.84 -9.85 1.14
N LYS A 75 15.73 -8.60 0.65
CA LYS A 75 14.50 -8.16 0.01
C LYS A 75 14.36 -8.89 -1.34
N PRO A 76 13.18 -9.42 -1.69
CA PRO A 76 12.88 -9.86 -3.05
C PRO A 76 13.24 -8.80 -4.10
N SER A 77 13.52 -9.25 -5.33
CA SER A 77 13.67 -8.33 -6.46
C SER A 77 12.33 -7.64 -6.75
N VAL A 78 12.39 -6.46 -7.39
CA VAL A 78 11.19 -5.74 -7.86
C VAL A 78 10.35 -6.65 -8.76
N GLU A 79 10.98 -7.37 -9.70
CA GLU A 79 10.32 -8.32 -10.59
C GLU A 79 9.62 -9.47 -9.84
N ALA A 80 10.20 -9.98 -8.75
CA ALA A 80 9.55 -11.02 -7.94
C ALA A 80 8.29 -10.49 -7.22
N ILE A 81 8.33 -9.23 -6.79
CA ILE A 81 7.19 -8.56 -6.16
C ILE A 81 6.10 -8.30 -7.20
N ASP A 82 6.48 -7.79 -8.37
CA ASP A 82 5.58 -7.52 -9.49
C ASP A 82 4.83 -8.78 -9.93
N ASN A 83 5.56 -9.89 -10.12
CA ASN A 83 4.98 -11.19 -10.43
C ASN A 83 4.04 -11.71 -9.31
N PHE A 84 4.37 -11.43 -8.05
CA PHE A 84 3.52 -11.84 -6.92
C PHE A 84 2.20 -11.05 -6.86
N ILE A 85 2.25 -9.75 -7.13
CA ILE A 85 1.05 -8.89 -7.13
C ILE A 85 0.26 -8.95 -8.44
N GLY A 86 0.83 -9.50 -9.52
CA GLY A 86 0.20 -9.59 -10.84
C GLY A 86 -1.18 -10.26 -10.88
N ASN A 87 -1.57 -11.00 -9.82
CA ASN A 87 -2.97 -11.34 -9.58
C ASN A 87 -3.54 -10.59 -8.36
N PHE A 88 -4.00 -9.35 -8.58
CA PHE A 88 -4.54 -8.47 -7.54
C PHE A 88 -5.71 -9.11 -6.76
N SER A 89 -6.46 -10.03 -7.39
CA SER A 89 -7.60 -10.69 -6.74
C SER A 89 -7.20 -11.62 -5.58
N ASP A 90 -5.95 -12.09 -5.56
CA ASP A 90 -5.40 -12.92 -4.48
C ASP A 90 -4.79 -12.09 -3.35
N ILE A 91 -4.70 -10.77 -3.51
CA ILE A 91 -4.01 -9.85 -2.60
C ILE A 91 -5.02 -8.91 -1.92
N LEU A 92 -4.91 -8.77 -0.60
CA LEU A 92 -5.62 -7.73 0.14
C LEU A 92 -4.69 -6.52 0.31
N PHE A 93 -4.99 -5.44 -0.42
CA PHE A 93 -4.35 -4.15 -0.21
C PHE A 93 -5.06 -3.38 0.91
N ILE A 94 -4.29 -2.90 1.89
CA ILE A 94 -4.77 -2.04 2.96
C ILE A 94 -4.17 -0.65 2.76
N LEU A 95 -5.04 0.29 2.38
CA LEU A 95 -4.70 1.69 2.14
C LEU A 95 -4.94 2.50 3.42
N ASP A 96 -3.89 2.70 4.23
CA ASP A 96 -4.00 3.36 5.54
C ASP A 96 -3.61 4.84 5.45
N GLY A 97 -4.43 5.72 6.03
CA GLY A 97 -4.24 7.18 5.96
C GLY A 97 -4.70 7.83 4.65
N TYR A 98 -5.76 7.31 4.03
CA TYR A 98 -6.28 7.82 2.74
C TYR A 98 -6.72 9.30 2.82
N ASP A 99 -7.36 9.71 3.92
CA ASP A 99 -7.80 11.09 4.14
C ASP A 99 -6.63 12.08 4.21
N GLU A 100 -5.45 11.63 4.66
CA GLU A 100 -4.26 12.46 4.79
C GLU A 100 -3.61 12.77 3.43
N ILE A 101 -3.79 11.91 2.43
CA ILE A 101 -3.21 12.11 1.09
C ILE A 101 -4.20 12.71 0.09
N ALA A 102 -5.51 12.70 0.39
CA ALA A 102 -6.54 13.21 -0.51
C ALA A 102 -6.25 14.64 -1.03
N PRO A 103 -5.83 15.62 -0.19
CA PRO A 103 -5.51 16.97 -0.68
C PRO A 103 -4.35 17.02 -1.69
N ILE A 104 -3.40 16.07 -1.59
CA ILE A 104 -2.25 15.97 -2.49
C ILE A 104 -2.68 15.33 -3.81
N VAL A 105 -3.50 14.27 -3.71
CA VAL A 105 -4.00 13.52 -4.87
C VAL A 105 -5.03 14.31 -5.66
N ASP A 106 -5.84 15.15 -5.02
CA ASP A 106 -6.87 15.96 -5.69
C ASP A 106 -6.29 17.16 -6.46
N ASN A 107 -5.06 17.58 -6.13
CA ASN A 107 -4.36 18.62 -6.89
C ASN A 107 -3.74 18.01 -8.17
N LEU A 108 -4.42 18.18 -9.30
CA LEU A 108 -4.01 17.63 -10.60
C LEU A 108 -2.67 18.19 -11.13
N GLU A 109 -2.26 19.37 -10.68
CA GLU A 109 -1.00 19.99 -11.08
C GLU A 109 0.19 19.55 -10.21
N ASN A 110 -0.08 18.85 -9.11
CA ASN A 110 0.95 18.38 -8.20
C ASN A 110 1.62 17.09 -8.74
N ARG A 111 2.91 17.18 -9.07
CA ARG A 111 3.72 16.03 -9.52
C ARG A 111 3.80 14.90 -8.48
N GLU A 112 3.88 15.22 -7.19
CA GLU A 112 3.87 14.22 -6.10
C GLU A 112 2.51 13.52 -6.04
N GLY A 113 1.43 14.29 -6.22
CA GLY A 113 0.07 13.78 -6.29
C GLY A 113 -0.14 12.83 -7.47
N GLU A 114 0.46 13.12 -8.62
CA GLU A 114 0.40 12.25 -9.80
C GLU A 114 1.07 10.89 -9.54
N LYS A 115 2.23 10.85 -8.88
CA LYS A 115 2.90 9.57 -8.54
C LYS A 115 2.02 8.68 -7.67
N ILE A 116 1.44 9.25 -6.61
CA ILE A 116 0.52 8.52 -5.72
C ILE A 116 -0.73 8.09 -6.47
N ARG A 117 -1.27 8.95 -7.34
CA ARG A 117 -2.47 8.66 -8.13
C ARG A 117 -2.27 7.46 -9.05
N ARG A 118 -1.09 7.32 -9.66
CA ARG A 118 -0.75 6.15 -10.50
C ARG A 118 -0.75 4.85 -9.69
N ILE A 119 -0.08 4.86 -8.54
CA ILE A 119 -0.07 3.73 -7.60
C ILE A 119 -1.48 3.36 -7.16
N LEU A 120 -2.28 4.35 -6.75
CA LEU A 120 -3.66 4.13 -6.34
C LEU A 120 -4.53 3.64 -7.50
N LYS A 121 -4.29 4.13 -8.72
CA LYS A 121 -5.03 3.70 -9.90
C LYS A 121 -4.78 2.23 -10.16
N GLU A 122 -3.52 1.79 -10.22
CA GLU A 122 -3.12 0.38 -10.36
C GLU A 122 -3.86 -0.51 -9.34
N ILE A 123 -3.83 -0.14 -8.05
CA ILE A 123 -4.53 -0.89 -6.99
C ILE A 123 -6.05 -0.84 -7.12
N LEU A 124 -6.63 0.29 -7.52
CA LEU A 124 -8.07 0.51 -7.48
C LEU A 124 -8.79 0.14 -8.78
N THR A 125 -8.09 -0.06 -9.90
CA THR A 125 -8.71 -0.37 -11.19
C THR A 125 -8.52 -1.81 -11.65
N ASP A 126 -7.43 -2.47 -11.25
CA ASP A 126 -7.17 -3.88 -11.57
C ASP A 126 -7.90 -4.84 -10.59
#